data_AF-A0A223D4B3-F1
#
_entry.id   AF-A0A223D4B3-F1
#
_cell.length_a   1.000
_cell.length_b   1.000
_cell.length_c   1.000
_cell.angle_alpha   90.00
_cell.angle_beta   90.00
_cell.angle_gamma   90.00
#
_symmetry.space_group_name_H-M   'P 1'
#
loop_
_entity.id
_entity.type
_entity.pdbx_description
1 polymer ?
#
loop_
_entity_poly.entity_id
_entity_poly.type
_entity_poly.pdbx_seq_one_letter_code
_entity_poly.pdbx_strand_id
1 'polypeptide(L)' 'MKAERRRNVSRLLTFLSFLLLIVSTTFFVRIKAQGHTVPLWLMGVTGYAWIFCAFLLINNVARKFSRRKPIQ' A
#
# COMPACT_ATOMS: atom_id res chain seq x y z
N MET A 1 -12.29 16.59 18.41
CA MET A 1 -11.10 17.00 17.61
C MET A 1 -10.02 15.92 17.41
N LYS A 2 -9.77 14.95 18.31
CA LYS A 2 -8.70 13.93 18.11
C LYS A 2 -8.99 12.88 17.02
N ALA A 3 -10.27 12.60 16.71
CA ALA A 3 -10.66 11.54 15.78
C ALA A 3 -10.43 11.89 14.30
N GLU A 4 -10.69 13.14 13.88
CA GLU A 4 -10.48 13.58 12.49
C GLU A 4 -9.00 13.61 12.12
N ARG A 5 -8.13 14.06 13.05
CA ARG A 5 -6.68 14.09 12.83
C ARG A 5 -6.09 12.69 12.63
N ARG A 6 -6.54 11.70 13.43
CA ARG A 6 -6.14 10.29 13.24
C ARG A 6 -6.58 9.74 11.88
N ARG A 7 -7.75 10.14 11.40
CA ARG A 7 -8.28 9.72 10.10
C ARG A 7 -7.46 10.28 8.93
N ASN A 8 -7.08 11.55 9.02
CA ASN A 8 -6.24 12.21 8.01
C ASN A 8 -4.81 11.64 8.00
N VAL A 9 -4.20 11.40 9.17
CA VAL A 9 -2.88 10.75 9.26
C VAL A 9 -2.91 9.35 8.66
N SER A 10 -3.94 8.55 8.95
CA SER A 10 -4.08 7.21 8.39
C SER A 10 -4.24 7.24 6.86
N ARG A 11 -5.00 8.21 6.33
CA ARG A 11 -5.11 8.45 4.87
C ARG A 11 -3.79 8.85 4.25
N LEU A 12 -3.06 9.76 4.88
CA LEU A 12 -1.75 10.23 4.41
C LEU A 12 -0.75 9.07 4.37
N LEU A 13 -0.71 8.24 5.41
CA LEU A 13 0.13 7.05 5.47
C LEU A 13 -0.22 6.07 4.34
N THR A 14 -1.51 5.85 4.12
CA THR A 14 -2.00 4.98 3.04
C THR A 14 -1.53 5.51 1.68
N PHE A 15 -1.62 6.83 1.46
CA PHE A 15 -1.20 7.47 0.22
C PHE A 15 0.31 7.39 0.02
N LEU A 16 1.10 7.64 1.06
CA LEU A 16 2.55 7.55 1.04
C LEU A 16 3.02 6.13 0.69
N SER A 17 2.39 5.12 1.30
CA SER A 17 2.68 3.71 1.00
C SER A 17 2.31 3.31 -0.42
N PHE A 18 1.20 3.84 -0.97
CA PHE A 18 0.82 3.62 -2.36
C PHE A 18 1.82 4.27 -3.33
N LEU A 19 2.33 5.46 -2.99
CA LEU A 19 3.33 6.17 -3.79
C LEU A 19 4.67 5.42 -3.79
N LEU A 20 5.10 4.93 -2.63
CA LEU A 20 6.26 4.04 -2.49
C LEU A 20 6.12 2.75 -3.31
N LEU A 21 4.93 2.15 -3.32
CA LEU A 21 4.63 0.97 -4.12
C LEU A 21 4.82 1.24 -5.62
N ILE A 22 4.24 2.34 -6.11
CA ILE A 22 4.33 2.73 -7.53
C ILE A 22 5.80 2.96 -7.90
N VAL A 23 6.52 3.77 -7.13
CA VAL A 23 7.94 4.07 -7.39
C VAL A 23 8.76 2.79 -7.41
N SER A 24 8.64 1.94 -6.39
CA SER A 24 9.39 0.67 -6.30
C SER A 24 9.08 -0.25 -7.48
N THR A 25 7.81 -0.35 -7.87
CA THR A 25 7.37 -1.16 -9.02
C THR A 25 7.88 -0.59 -10.35
N THR A 26 7.86 0.73 -10.53
CA THR A 26 8.40 1.38 -11.74
C THR A 26 9.89 1.14 -11.87
N PHE A 27 10.65 1.26 -10.76
CA PHE A 27 12.08 0.95 -10.76
C PHE A 27 12.34 -0.53 -11.06
N PHE A 28 11.59 -1.44 -10.44
CA PHE A 28 11.68 -2.88 -10.71
C PHE A 28 11.47 -3.19 -12.20
N VAL A 29 10.41 -2.65 -12.80
CA VAL A 29 10.09 -2.85 -14.22
C VAL A 29 11.16 -2.25 -15.11
N ARG A 30 11.66 -1.05 -14.80
CA ARG A 30 12.72 -0.38 -15.57
C ARG A 30 14.03 -1.17 -15.55
N ILE A 31 14.46 -1.64 -14.38
CA ILE A 31 15.70 -2.43 -14.24
C ILE A 31 15.57 -3.75 -15.01
N LYS A 32 14.43 -4.43 -14.88
CA LYS A 32 14.15 -5.66 -15.62
C LYS A 32 14.10 -5.42 -17.14
N ALA A 33 13.52 -4.30 -17.58
CA ALA A 33 13.46 -3.92 -18.99
C ALA A 33 14.84 -3.58 -19.59
N GLN A 34 15.79 -3.11 -18.77
CA GLN A 34 17.17 -2.88 -19.17
C GLN A 34 18.03 -4.16 -19.14
N GLY A 35 17.47 -5.31 -18.77
CA GLY A 35 18.19 -6.59 -18.72
C GLY A 35 19.16 -6.72 -17.53
N HIS A 36 19.12 -5.78 -16.58
CA HIS A 36 19.96 -5.83 -15.38
C HIS A 36 19.30 -6.70 -14.30
N THR A 37 20.15 -7.37 -13.51
CA THR A 37 19.70 -8.11 -12.32
C THR A 37 19.15 -7.15 -11.29
N VAL A 38 17.91 -7.41 -10.86
CA VAL A 38 17.27 -6.60 -9.83
C VAL A 38 17.97 -6.85 -8.48
N PRO A 39 18.37 -5.80 -7.75
CA PRO A 39 18.94 -5.96 -6.42
C PRO A 39 17.96 -6.66 -5.47
N LEU A 40 18.46 -7.62 -4.67
CA LEU A 40 17.67 -8.35 -3.66
C LEU A 40 16.95 -7.40 -2.69
N TRP A 41 17.59 -6.31 -2.30
CA TRP A 41 16.98 -5.30 -1.42
C TRP A 41 15.79 -4.60 -2.08
N LEU A 42 15.85 -4.31 -3.38
CA LEU A 42 14.76 -3.70 -4.12
C LEU A 42 13.58 -4.66 -4.26
N MET A 43 13.87 -5.94 -4.48
CA MET A 43 12.87 -7.02 -4.47
C MET A 43 12.15 -7.10 -3.12
N GLY A 44 12.91 -7.05 -2.02
CA GLY A 44 12.35 -7.03 -0.66
C GLY A 44 11.47 -5.81 -0.42
N VAL A 45 11.95 -4.60 -0.71
CA VAL A 45 11.18 -3.34 -0.55
C VAL A 45 9.89 -3.38 -1.36
N THR A 46 9.96 -3.84 -2.61
CA THR A 46 8.79 -3.96 -3.49
C THR A 46 7.78 -4.96 -2.90
N GLY A 47 8.25 -6.13 -2.47
CA GLY A 47 7.40 -7.15 -1.83
C GLY A 47 6.71 -6.66 -0.55
N TYR A 48 7.45 -6.01 0.36
CA TYR A 48 6.89 -5.44 1.59
C TYR A 48 5.87 -4.33 1.30
N ALA A 49 6.15 -3.45 0.34
CA ALA A 49 5.22 -2.41 -0.07
C ALA A 49 3.92 -3.04 -0.61
N TRP A 50 4.01 -4.12 -1.39
CA TRP A 50 2.84 -4.84 -1.92
C TRP A 50 2.00 -5.49 -0.82
N ILE A 51 2.63 -6.18 0.12
CA ILE A 51 1.93 -6.80 1.26
C ILE A 51 1.23 -5.71 2.10
N PHE A 52 1.93 -4.63 2.41
CA PHE A 52 1.37 -3.52 3.18
C PHE A 52 0.19 -2.87 2.45
N CYS A 53 0.30 -2.67 1.15
CA CYS A 53 -0.77 -2.13 0.32
C CYS A 53 -1.98 -3.08 0.24
N ALA A 54 -1.76 -4.38 0.14
CA ALA A 54 -2.81 -5.40 0.18
C ALA A 54 -3.54 -5.38 1.53
N PHE A 55 -2.82 -5.29 2.66
CA PHE A 55 -3.42 -5.14 3.99
C PHE A 55 -4.28 -3.88 4.09
N LEU A 56 -3.81 -2.74 3.56
CA LEU A 56 -4.58 -1.50 3.54
C LEU A 56 -5.86 -1.61 2.71
N LEU A 57 -5.79 -2.28 1.55
CA LEU A 57 -6.96 -2.55 0.71
C LEU A 57 -7.95 -3.47 1.41
N ILE A 58 -7.49 -4.59 1.99
CA ILE A 58 -8.33 -5.50 2.77
C ILE A 58 -9.00 -4.75 3.92
N ASN A 59 -8.27 -3.90 4.63
CA ASN A 59 -8.82 -3.15 5.76
C ASN A 59 -9.85 -2.08 5.32
N ASN A 60 -9.70 -1.50 4.12
CA ASN A 60 -10.71 -0.60 3.55
C ASN A 60 -11.93 -1.38 3.03
N VAL A 61 -11.73 -2.53 2.38
CA VAL A 61 -12.81 -3.40 1.89
C VAL A 61 -13.59 -3.98 3.06
N ALA A 62 -12.91 -4.49 4.09
CA ALA A 62 -13.51 -4.99 5.32
C ALA A 62 -14.33 -3.91 6.03
N ARG A 63 -13.84 -2.67 6.10
CA ARG A 63 -14.64 -1.54 6.63
C ARG A 63 -15.86 -1.21 5.76
N LYS A 64 -15.76 -1.35 4.44
CA LYS A 64 -16.89 -1.15 3.51
C LYS A 64 -17.95 -2.24 3.65
N PHE A 65 -17.54 -3.50 3.83
CA PHE A 65 -18.45 -4.63 4.07
C PHE A 65 -19.02 -4.66 5.50
N SER A 66 -18.22 -4.29 6.51
CA SER A 66 -18.69 -4.17 7.90
C SER A 66 -19.75 -3.07 8.06
N ARG A 67 -19.61 -1.95 7.34
CA ARG A 67 -20.66 -0.91 7.25
C ARG A 67 -21.95 -1.37 6.56
N ARG A 68 -21.94 -2.52 5.87
CA ARG A 68 -23.11 -3.13 5.22
C ARG A 68 -23.79 -4.20 6.07
N LYS A 69 -23.33 -4.47 7.30
CA LYS A 69 -24.16 -5.20 8.26
C LYS A 69 -25.12 -4.21 8.91
N PRO A 70 -26.41 -4.15 8.51
CA PRO A 70 -27.40 -3.63 9.43
C PRO A 70 -27.30 -4.49 10.68
N ILE A 71 -27.12 -3.82 11.82
CA ILE A 71 -27.29 -4.41 13.14
C ILE A 71 -28.68 -5.06 13.10
N GLN A 72 -28.73 -6.39 13.09
CA GLN A 72 -29.89 -7.15 13.51
C GLN A 72 -29.72 -7.43 15.00
#